data_AF-A0AA97JXA9-F1
#
_entry.id   AF-A0AA97JXA9-F1
#
_cell.length_a   1.000
_cell.length_b   1.000
_cell.length_c   1.000
_cell.angle_alpha   90.00
_cell.angle_beta   90.00
_cell.angle_gamma   90.00
#
_symmetry.space_group_name_H-M   'P 1'
#
loop_
_entity.id
_entity.type
_entity.pdbx_description
1 polymer ?
#
loop_
_entity_poly.entity_id
_entity_poly.type
_entity_poly.pdbx_seq_one_letter_code
_entity_poly.pdbx_strand_id
1 'polypeptide(L)'
;MLLKATEQCFNTLERAEMLLLLLRRFPESVAQHGVGLGESLLEAENIEDQESPVNCYRKLFVCDVLPLIINNLDVRLPAALLYKYLNKAAEFYINYVTRSTQVESQYQGAQDTPALLSPSKRSSQRYIIEGLTEKSSHIADPWERVFKILSVVGVRCEWQVDTSRRSFGDILLKMKDVCRYIGNYDNEAHTKYKTQVIYSTMLVFFKNAFQYVSSIQPSLFQGPNAANQIPLVLLENVSNVYGDTDTDRSKHVHKKRKLAEGREKTMSSDDEDPSGKGRSRLITIHAADLLNSVEVLESFRLARESWELLHSLDSLDKEFTRICVSWKTDTWLWLRIFLTDMIIYQGQYKKAIASLHHLAALQGSHSQQQIPGQGSLENQRALIQLAACHFALGEYRFACEKVLDLMCYMVLPIQEGTKLQEEQPKLKSKFRKVSELKLWPCTSTAVMPYCLRLLLACFKLRAFTDNRDDMALGHVIVLLQHEWPRGENLFLKAINKICQQGNFQYENFFNYVTNIDMLEEFAYLRTQEGGKIHLELLPNQGMLIKTSSPPLGFLQQEFIPVPQPSIQTADRHHTVTRGITKGVKEDFRLAMERQVSRCGESLMMVLHRFCINEKILLLQTLA
;
A
#
# COMPACT_ATOMS: atom_id res chain seq x y z
N MET A 1 -11.09 14.15 -56.69
CA MET A 1 -11.85 15.22 -56.01
C MET A 1 -11.51 15.29 -54.52
N LEU A 2 -11.60 14.19 -53.75
CA LEU A 2 -11.29 14.20 -52.31
C LEU A 2 -9.85 14.64 -51.98
N LEU A 3 -8.83 14.16 -52.70
CA LEU A 3 -7.43 14.61 -52.51
C LEU A 3 -7.26 16.13 -52.72
N LYS A 4 -7.90 16.70 -53.74
CA LYS A 4 -7.88 18.15 -53.98
C LYS A 4 -8.62 18.93 -52.87
N ALA A 5 -9.67 18.36 -52.28
CA ALA A 5 -10.35 18.96 -51.14
C ALA A 5 -9.49 18.91 -49.86
N THR A 6 -8.71 17.85 -49.67
CA THR A 6 -7.78 17.74 -48.52
C THR A 6 -6.64 18.74 -48.58
N GLU A 7 -6.19 19.13 -49.78
CA GLU A 7 -5.15 20.17 -49.97
C GLU A 7 -5.64 21.57 -49.59
N GLN A 8 -6.96 21.81 -49.62
CA GLN A 8 -7.59 23.10 -49.32
C GLN A 8 -8.07 23.21 -47.86
N CYS A 9 -7.91 22.14 -47.07
CA CYS A 9 -8.34 22.10 -45.68
C CYS A 9 -7.20 22.56 -44.75
N PHE A 10 -7.47 23.61 -43.98
CA PHE A 10 -6.50 24.21 -43.05
C PHE A 10 -6.45 23.50 -41.70
N ASN A 11 -7.54 22.82 -41.31
CA ASN A 11 -7.59 22.06 -40.07
C ASN A 11 -6.93 20.69 -40.27
N THR A 12 -5.85 20.42 -39.55
CA THR A 12 -5.08 19.17 -39.66
C THR A 12 -5.91 17.94 -39.31
N LEU A 13 -6.83 18.02 -38.33
CA LEU A 13 -7.69 16.91 -37.94
C LEU A 13 -8.72 16.58 -39.03
N GLU A 14 -9.41 17.60 -39.56
CA GLU A 14 -10.39 17.40 -40.64
C GLU A 14 -9.73 16.87 -41.91
N ARG A 15 -8.54 17.40 -42.25
CA ARG A 15 -7.72 16.90 -43.35
C ARG A 15 -7.35 15.44 -43.14
N ALA A 16 -6.94 15.07 -41.93
CA ALA A 16 -6.58 13.70 -41.59
C ALA A 16 -7.79 12.75 -41.67
N GLU A 17 -8.96 13.15 -41.18
CA GLU A 17 -10.20 12.36 -41.26
C GLU A 17 -10.64 12.14 -42.70
N MET A 18 -10.56 13.16 -43.55
CA MET A 18 -10.86 13.03 -44.98
C MET A 18 -9.89 12.08 -45.69
N LEU A 19 -8.58 12.19 -45.41
CA LEU A 19 -7.58 11.27 -45.95
C LEU A 19 -7.81 9.85 -45.43
N LEU A 20 -8.19 9.68 -44.17
CA LEU A 20 -8.50 8.38 -43.58
C LEU A 20 -9.65 7.67 -44.32
N LEU A 21 -10.67 8.41 -44.75
CA LEU A 21 -11.76 7.87 -45.58
C LEU A 21 -11.25 7.34 -46.92
N LEU A 22 -10.30 8.04 -47.54
CA LEU A 22 -9.64 7.57 -48.77
C LEU A 22 -8.87 6.28 -48.51
N LEU A 23 -8.01 6.27 -47.48
CA LEU A 23 -7.13 5.16 -47.14
C LEU A 23 -7.92 3.88 -46.81
N ARG A 24 -9.05 4.03 -46.10
CA ARG A 24 -9.95 2.90 -45.78
C ARG A 24 -10.66 2.33 -47.00
N ARG A 25 -10.97 3.16 -47.99
CA ARG A 25 -11.71 2.75 -49.19
C ARG A 25 -10.80 2.22 -50.29
N PHE A 26 -9.57 2.73 -50.39
CA PHE A 26 -8.61 2.38 -51.43
C PHE A 26 -7.27 1.96 -50.81
N PRO A 27 -7.05 0.66 -50.54
CA PRO A 27 -5.84 0.18 -49.88
C PRO A 27 -4.53 0.54 -50.61
N GLU A 28 -4.56 0.64 -51.93
CA GLU A 28 -3.41 1.06 -52.76
C GLU A 28 -2.92 2.47 -52.41
N SER A 29 -3.83 3.35 -51.98
CA SER A 29 -3.49 4.73 -51.59
C SER A 29 -2.72 4.80 -50.27
N VAL A 30 -2.73 3.73 -49.45
CA VAL A 30 -1.98 3.66 -48.19
C VAL A 30 -0.48 3.70 -48.44
N ALA A 31 0.00 3.05 -49.50
CA ALA A 31 1.41 3.08 -49.89
C ALA A 31 1.89 4.49 -50.25
N GLN A 32 1.01 5.31 -50.81
CA GLN A 32 1.34 6.66 -51.29
C GLN A 32 1.17 7.73 -50.22
N HIS A 33 0.13 7.63 -49.38
CA HIS A 33 -0.27 8.72 -48.49
C HIS A 33 -0.31 8.33 -47.00
N GLY A 34 -0.25 7.04 -46.67
CA GLY A 34 -0.41 6.56 -45.29
C GLY A 34 0.70 7.05 -44.36
N VAL A 35 1.96 6.88 -44.77
CA VAL A 35 3.13 7.28 -43.96
C VAL A 35 3.15 8.80 -43.76
N GLY A 36 2.99 9.57 -44.84
CA GLY A 36 2.96 11.04 -44.77
C GLY A 36 1.81 11.58 -43.91
N LEU A 37 0.64 10.93 -43.92
CA LEU A 37 -0.45 11.27 -43.00
C LEU A 37 -0.06 11.01 -41.55
N GLY A 38 0.57 9.86 -41.26
CA GLY A 38 1.03 9.53 -39.91
C GLY A 38 2.08 10.50 -39.38
N GLU A 39 3.03 10.90 -40.22
CA GLU A 39 4.04 11.91 -39.88
C GLU A 39 3.41 13.28 -39.63
N SER A 40 2.49 13.73 -40.49
CA SER A 40 1.78 15.00 -40.32
C SER A 40 0.99 15.06 -39.01
N LEU A 41 0.36 13.96 -38.58
CA LEU A 41 -0.33 13.90 -37.29
C LEU A 41 0.64 14.00 -36.10
N LEU A 42 1.80 13.33 -36.17
CA LEU A 42 2.81 13.40 -35.12
C LEU A 42 3.52 14.76 -35.09
N GLU A 43 3.66 15.43 -36.23
CA GLU A 43 4.16 16.80 -36.31
C GLU A 43 3.18 17.78 -35.69
N ALA A 44 1.89 17.66 -36.00
CA ALA A 44 0.84 18.48 -35.40
C ALA A 44 0.77 18.33 -33.88
N GLU A 45 0.90 17.09 -33.36
CA GLU A 45 1.02 16.84 -31.93
C GLU A 45 2.16 17.63 -31.27
N ASN A 46 3.32 17.73 -31.94
CA ASN A 46 4.47 18.48 -31.42
C ASN A 46 4.29 20.00 -31.56
N ILE A 47 3.67 20.47 -32.65
CA ILE A 47 3.44 21.92 -32.89
C ILE A 47 2.45 22.48 -31.88
N GLU A 48 1.42 21.71 -31.54
CA GLU A 48 0.39 22.11 -30.58
C GLU A 48 0.77 21.82 -29.12
N ASP A 49 2.00 21.37 -28.87
CA ASP A 49 2.59 21.14 -27.54
C ASP A 49 1.67 20.37 -26.58
N GLN A 50 1.09 19.26 -27.07
CA GLN A 50 0.13 18.47 -26.30
C GLN A 50 0.80 17.89 -25.04
N GLU A 51 0.33 18.31 -23.86
CA GLU A 51 0.91 17.90 -22.56
C GLU A 51 0.77 16.39 -22.28
N SER A 52 -0.26 15.75 -22.83
CA SER A 52 -0.56 14.33 -22.62
C SER A 52 -0.38 13.50 -23.89
N PRO A 53 0.19 12.28 -23.78
CA PRO A 53 0.26 11.36 -24.91
C PRO A 53 -1.12 10.89 -25.39
N VAL A 54 -2.18 11.04 -24.57
CA VAL A 54 -3.56 10.72 -24.97
C VAL A 54 -4.25 11.99 -25.45
N ASN A 55 -4.05 12.28 -26.74
CA ASN A 55 -4.63 13.43 -27.45
C ASN A 55 -5.26 12.98 -28.77
N CYS A 56 -5.95 13.89 -29.44
CA CYS A 56 -6.69 13.63 -30.68
C CYS A 56 -5.78 13.17 -31.84
N TYR A 57 -4.61 13.80 -32.02
CA TYR A 57 -3.64 13.45 -33.07
C TYR A 57 -3.07 12.05 -32.86
N ARG A 58 -2.58 11.77 -31.65
CA ARG A 58 -2.02 10.45 -31.30
C ARG A 58 -3.08 9.37 -31.39
N LYS A 59 -4.32 9.67 -31.00
CA LYS A 59 -5.44 8.74 -31.17
C LYS A 59 -5.65 8.39 -32.64
N LEU A 60 -5.80 9.39 -33.52
CA LEU A 60 -6.01 9.16 -34.96
C LEU A 60 -4.84 8.39 -35.56
N PHE A 61 -3.61 8.77 -35.21
CA PHE A 61 -2.42 8.08 -35.68
C PHE A 61 -2.42 6.61 -35.22
N VAL A 62 -2.46 6.36 -33.91
CA VAL A 62 -2.27 5.02 -33.34
C VAL A 62 -3.45 4.09 -33.57
N CYS A 63 -4.69 4.59 -33.52
CA CYS A 63 -5.88 3.76 -33.63
C CYS A 63 -6.37 3.57 -35.07
N ASP A 64 -6.17 4.58 -35.93
CA ASP A 64 -6.83 4.62 -37.23
C ASP A 64 -5.84 4.56 -38.41
N VAL A 65 -4.70 5.25 -38.34
CA VAL A 65 -3.72 5.32 -39.44
C VAL A 65 -2.67 4.21 -39.36
N LEU A 66 -2.03 4.04 -38.20
CA LEU A 66 -0.94 3.09 -37.99
C LEU A 66 -1.34 1.65 -38.35
N PRO A 67 -2.54 1.13 -37.98
CA PRO A 67 -2.97 -0.20 -38.41
C PRO A 67 -3.08 -0.36 -39.92
N LEU A 68 -3.42 0.70 -40.67
CA LEU A 68 -3.46 0.66 -42.13
C LEU A 68 -2.04 0.56 -42.71
N ILE A 69 -1.10 1.34 -42.15
CA ILE A 69 0.30 1.36 -42.58
C ILE A 69 0.97 0.01 -42.35
N ILE A 70 0.92 -0.53 -41.12
CA ILE A 70 1.72 -1.71 -40.75
C ILE A 70 1.19 -3.02 -41.36
N ASN A 71 -0.11 -3.08 -41.65
CA ASN A 71 -0.74 -4.27 -42.28
C ASN A 71 -0.64 -4.25 -43.81
N ASN A 72 -0.23 -3.14 -44.42
CA ASN A 72 -0.04 -3.07 -45.86
C ASN A 72 1.37 -3.56 -46.24
N LEU A 73 1.45 -4.59 -47.08
CA LEU A 73 2.71 -5.22 -47.49
C LEU A 73 3.51 -4.35 -48.48
N ASP A 74 2.84 -3.47 -49.22
CA ASP A 74 3.48 -2.58 -50.20
C ASP A 74 4.21 -1.41 -49.52
N VAL A 75 3.80 -1.05 -48.30
CA VAL A 75 4.51 -0.07 -47.48
C VAL A 75 5.78 -0.70 -46.92
N ARG A 76 6.97 -0.24 -47.34
CA ARG A 76 8.25 -0.68 -46.76
C ARG A 76 8.77 0.33 -45.75
N LEU A 77 8.67 0.00 -44.46
CA LEU A 77 9.20 0.82 -43.37
C LEU A 77 10.50 0.24 -42.79
N PRO A 78 11.50 1.08 -42.48
CA PRO A 78 12.66 0.66 -41.69
C PRO A 78 12.26 0.19 -40.29
N ALA A 79 12.99 -0.80 -39.75
CA ALA A 79 12.73 -1.35 -38.41
C ALA A 79 12.76 -0.27 -37.31
N ALA A 80 13.67 0.70 -37.40
CA ALA A 80 13.76 1.82 -36.46
C ALA A 80 12.45 2.64 -36.39
N LEU A 81 11.79 2.86 -37.53
CA LEU A 81 10.53 3.59 -37.60
C LEU A 81 9.37 2.76 -37.03
N LEU A 82 9.35 1.45 -37.30
CA LEU A 82 8.38 0.52 -36.68
C LEU A 82 8.52 0.49 -35.15
N TYR A 83 9.75 0.50 -34.62
CA TYR A 83 9.98 0.58 -33.17
C TYR A 83 9.52 1.93 -32.60
N LYS A 84 9.77 3.05 -33.30
CA LYS A 84 9.26 4.37 -32.91
C LYS A 84 7.74 4.38 -32.82
N TYR A 85 7.05 3.83 -33.82
CA TYR A 85 5.59 3.75 -33.84
C TYR A 85 5.03 2.82 -32.77
N LEU A 86 5.67 1.67 -32.53
CA LEU A 86 5.30 0.77 -31.44
C LEU A 86 5.44 1.45 -30.07
N ASN A 87 6.52 2.19 -29.85
CA ASN A 87 6.75 2.95 -28.62
C ASN A 87 5.65 4.00 -28.41
N LYS A 88 5.36 4.82 -29.43
CA LYS A 88 4.28 5.83 -29.40
C LYS A 88 2.90 5.22 -29.18
N ALA A 89 2.64 4.03 -29.74
CA ALA A 89 1.40 3.28 -29.53
C ALA A 89 1.29 2.73 -28.11
N ALA A 90 2.36 2.12 -27.59
CA ALA A 90 2.39 1.57 -26.24
C ALA A 90 2.16 2.68 -25.18
N GLU A 91 2.87 3.80 -25.30
CA GLU A 91 2.70 4.98 -24.45
C GLU A 91 1.24 5.46 -24.46
N PHE A 92 0.64 5.62 -25.65
CA PHE A 92 -0.74 6.05 -25.81
C PHE A 92 -1.74 5.09 -25.14
N TYR A 93 -1.69 3.79 -25.47
CA TYR A 93 -2.66 2.82 -24.97
C TYR A 93 -2.55 2.59 -23.47
N ILE A 94 -1.33 2.57 -22.91
CA ILE A 94 -1.13 2.44 -21.46
C ILE A 94 -1.74 3.64 -20.74
N ASN A 95 -1.38 4.86 -21.15
CA ASN A 95 -1.94 6.08 -20.55
C ASN A 95 -3.46 6.19 -20.75
N TYR A 96 -4.00 5.74 -21.88
CA TYR A 96 -5.44 5.73 -22.11
C TYR A 96 -6.18 4.84 -21.12
N VAL A 97 -5.64 3.65 -20.85
CA VAL A 97 -6.26 2.67 -19.93
C VAL A 97 -6.09 3.05 -18.47
N THR A 98 -4.97 3.68 -18.11
CA THR A 98 -4.65 3.99 -16.72
C THR A 98 -5.16 5.35 -16.26
N ARG A 99 -5.85 6.10 -17.13
CA ARG A 99 -6.43 7.40 -16.80
C ARG A 99 -7.54 7.23 -15.76
N SER A 100 -7.47 8.05 -14.72
CA SER A 100 -8.57 8.24 -13.78
C SER A 100 -9.75 8.86 -14.52
N THR A 101 -10.96 8.35 -14.31
CA THR A 101 -12.19 9.04 -14.70
C THR A 101 -12.39 10.25 -13.78
N GLN A 102 -11.66 11.34 -14.02
CA GLN A 102 -11.91 12.61 -13.35
C GLN A 102 -13.12 13.30 -13.98
N VAL A 103 -14.04 13.74 -13.11
CA VAL A 103 -14.93 14.86 -13.39
C VAL A 103 -14.05 16.09 -13.29
N GLU A 104 -13.66 16.68 -14.41
CA GLU A 104 -13.11 18.04 -14.37
C GLU A 104 -14.19 18.96 -13.81
N SER A 105 -13.91 19.54 -12.65
CA SER A 105 -14.62 20.68 -12.10
C SER A 105 -14.56 21.82 -13.11
N GLN A 106 -15.60 21.95 -13.94
CA GLN A 106 -15.80 23.13 -14.77
C GLN A 106 -15.88 24.35 -13.85
N TYR A 107 -14.88 25.21 -13.93
CA TYR A 107 -15.02 26.59 -13.50
C TYR A 107 -15.86 27.36 -14.54
N GLN A 108 -16.86 28.07 -14.00
CA GLN A 108 -17.58 29.25 -14.51
C GLN A 108 -18.86 29.05 -15.34
N GLY A 109 -19.95 29.57 -14.78
CA GLY A 109 -21.13 30.01 -15.54
C GLY A 109 -22.45 29.77 -14.82
N ALA A 110 -22.80 30.61 -13.84
CA ALA A 110 -24.17 30.70 -13.35
C ALA A 110 -25.12 31.07 -14.49
N GLN A 111 -26.18 30.30 -14.71
CA GLN A 111 -27.54 30.82 -14.84
C GLN A 111 -28.59 29.70 -14.80
N ASP A 112 -29.64 29.95 -14.01
CA ASP A 112 -30.77 29.10 -13.71
C ASP A 112 -31.61 28.67 -14.92
N THR A 113 -32.06 27.41 -14.95
CA THR A 113 -33.45 27.08 -15.36
C THR A 113 -33.85 25.69 -14.86
N PRO A 114 -35.06 25.49 -14.28
CA PRO A 114 -35.48 24.21 -13.72
C PRO A 114 -36.32 23.34 -14.67
N ALA A 115 -36.17 22.03 -14.48
CA ALA A 115 -37.08 20.91 -14.78
C ALA A 115 -37.25 20.42 -16.25
N LEU A 116 -36.96 19.13 -16.49
CA LEU A 116 -37.98 18.06 -16.62
C LEU A 116 -37.31 16.66 -16.66
N LEU A 117 -38.11 15.64 -16.28
CA LEU A 117 -37.74 14.32 -15.76
C LEU A 117 -37.06 13.34 -16.74
N SER A 118 -36.24 12.45 -16.18
CA SER A 118 -35.44 11.37 -16.78
C SER A 118 -36.22 10.24 -17.50
N PRO A 119 -35.51 9.40 -18.28
CA PRO A 119 -35.52 7.97 -17.97
C PRO A 119 -34.13 7.30 -17.95
N SER A 120 -33.85 6.65 -16.82
CA SER A 120 -33.11 5.41 -16.55
C SER A 120 -31.98 4.88 -17.47
N LYS A 121 -30.84 4.65 -16.80
CA LYS A 121 -29.85 3.55 -16.96
C LYS A 121 -29.01 3.46 -18.24
N ARG A 122 -27.81 4.06 -18.19
CA ARG A 122 -26.51 3.46 -18.60
C ARG A 122 -25.35 4.28 -18.01
N SER A 123 -24.99 3.96 -16.77
CA SER A 123 -23.85 4.57 -16.08
C SER A 123 -22.54 3.93 -16.53
N SER A 124 -21.82 4.62 -17.42
CA SER A 124 -20.36 4.54 -17.49
C SER A 124 -19.90 5.88 -18.04
N GLN A 125 -19.55 6.84 -17.16
CA GLN A 125 -18.93 8.08 -17.62
C GLN A 125 -17.63 7.70 -18.35
N ARG A 126 -17.59 7.98 -19.65
CA ARG A 126 -16.49 7.63 -20.55
C ARG A 126 -15.63 8.87 -20.74
N TYR A 127 -14.32 8.69 -20.65
CA TYR A 127 -13.35 9.74 -20.91
C TYR A 127 -13.48 10.25 -22.36
N ILE A 128 -13.57 11.57 -22.52
CA ILE A 128 -13.62 12.25 -23.82
C ILE A 128 -12.25 12.88 -24.06
N ILE A 129 -11.61 12.53 -25.17
CA ILE A 129 -10.35 13.12 -25.60
C ILE A 129 -10.67 14.51 -26.16
N GLU A 130 -9.95 15.52 -25.70
CA GLU A 130 -10.12 16.89 -26.19
C GLU A 130 -9.98 16.95 -27.72
N GLY A 131 -10.87 17.71 -28.37
CA GLY A 131 -10.96 17.78 -29.83
C GLY A 131 -11.68 16.61 -30.50
N LEU A 132 -12.17 15.62 -29.74
CA LEU A 132 -12.93 14.48 -30.27
C LEU A 132 -14.32 14.35 -29.64
N THR A 133 -15.25 13.75 -30.39
CA THR A 133 -16.57 13.35 -29.86
C THR A 133 -16.43 12.18 -28.87
N GLU A 134 -17.44 11.96 -28.03
CA GLU A 134 -17.48 10.80 -27.12
C GLU A 134 -17.33 9.46 -27.88
N LYS A 135 -18.00 9.32 -29.02
CA LYS A 135 -17.93 8.12 -29.86
C LYS A 135 -16.53 7.91 -30.44
N SER A 136 -15.88 8.97 -30.89
CA SER A 136 -14.53 8.89 -31.47
C SER A 136 -13.43 8.76 -30.41
N SER A 137 -13.71 9.14 -29.16
CA SER A 137 -12.80 8.98 -28.01
C SER A 137 -12.78 7.56 -27.45
N HIS A 138 -13.81 6.77 -27.71
CA HIS A 138 -13.93 5.41 -27.15
C HIS A 138 -13.05 4.40 -27.90
N ILE A 139 -12.25 3.64 -27.15
CA ILE A 139 -11.40 2.56 -27.65
C ILE A 139 -11.81 1.26 -26.98
N ALA A 140 -12.32 0.32 -27.77
CA ALA A 140 -12.58 -1.04 -27.33
C ALA A 140 -11.28 -1.86 -27.27
N ASP A 141 -11.12 -2.62 -26.19
CA ASP A 141 -10.01 -3.56 -25.94
C ASP A 141 -8.61 -2.99 -26.23
N PRO A 142 -8.23 -1.86 -25.57
CA PRO A 142 -6.98 -1.15 -25.83
C PRO A 142 -5.73 -2.03 -25.67
N TRP A 143 -5.72 -2.93 -24.69
CA TRP A 143 -4.64 -3.91 -24.53
C TRP A 143 -4.53 -4.86 -25.72
N GLU A 144 -5.65 -5.39 -26.22
CA GLU A 144 -5.63 -6.27 -27.40
C GLU A 144 -5.11 -5.52 -28.64
N ARG A 145 -5.47 -4.24 -28.80
CA ARG A 145 -4.98 -3.41 -29.90
C ARG A 145 -3.47 -3.21 -29.87
N VAL A 146 -2.88 -2.88 -28.71
CA VAL A 146 -1.42 -2.71 -28.63
C VAL A 146 -0.68 -4.04 -28.85
N PHE A 147 -1.19 -5.17 -28.35
CA PHE A 147 -0.60 -6.48 -28.61
C PHE A 147 -0.72 -6.91 -30.08
N LYS A 148 -1.79 -6.52 -30.78
CA LYS A 148 -1.89 -6.70 -32.24
C LYS A 148 -0.83 -5.89 -32.97
N ILE A 149 -0.60 -4.63 -32.60
CA ILE A 149 0.47 -3.81 -33.18
C ILE A 149 1.83 -4.44 -32.92
N LEU A 150 2.11 -4.88 -31.68
CA LEU A 150 3.33 -5.62 -31.32
C LEU A 150 3.53 -6.84 -32.23
N SER A 151 2.48 -7.64 -32.43
CA SER A 151 2.54 -8.84 -33.26
C SER A 151 2.89 -8.52 -34.71
N VAL A 152 2.24 -7.51 -35.30
CA VAL A 152 2.49 -7.13 -36.69
C VAL A 152 3.90 -6.54 -36.84
N VAL A 153 4.32 -5.65 -35.94
CA VAL A 153 5.68 -5.11 -35.90
C VAL A 153 6.71 -6.23 -35.74
N GLY A 154 6.44 -7.21 -34.89
CA GLY A 154 7.32 -8.37 -34.71
C GLY A 154 7.50 -9.18 -35.99
N VAL A 155 6.43 -9.44 -36.74
CA VAL A 155 6.53 -10.11 -38.05
C VAL A 155 7.34 -9.25 -39.04
N ARG A 156 7.06 -7.95 -39.11
CA ARG A 156 7.75 -7.02 -40.03
C ARG A 156 9.24 -6.83 -39.70
N CYS A 157 9.62 -7.04 -38.45
CA CYS A 157 11.01 -6.96 -37.98
C CYS A 157 11.68 -8.34 -37.83
N GLU A 158 11.06 -9.41 -38.37
CA GLU A 158 11.60 -10.79 -38.37
C GLU A 158 11.88 -11.34 -36.96
N TRP A 159 11.08 -10.93 -35.97
CA TRP A 159 11.17 -11.47 -34.63
C TRP A 159 10.71 -12.92 -34.58
N GLN A 160 11.19 -13.69 -33.60
CA GLN A 160 10.72 -15.05 -33.34
C GLN A 160 9.34 -15.02 -32.66
N VAL A 161 8.31 -14.54 -33.36
CA VAL A 161 6.93 -14.46 -32.88
C VAL A 161 6.16 -15.66 -33.41
N ASP A 162 5.77 -16.55 -32.52
CA ASP A 162 4.81 -17.59 -32.87
C ASP A 162 3.41 -16.99 -32.94
N THR A 163 2.73 -17.16 -34.07
CA THR A 163 1.39 -16.62 -34.38
C THR A 163 0.24 -17.29 -33.62
N SER A 164 0.52 -18.29 -32.77
CA SER A 164 -0.49 -18.95 -31.95
C SER A 164 -0.99 -18.05 -30.81
N ARG A 165 -2.29 -18.07 -30.48
CA ARG A 165 -2.83 -17.44 -29.26
C ARG A 165 -2.14 -18.05 -28.04
N ARG A 166 -1.24 -17.27 -27.43
CA ARG A 166 -0.45 -17.65 -26.25
C ARG A 166 -0.92 -16.90 -25.02
N SER A 167 -0.84 -17.55 -23.85
CA SER A 167 -1.03 -16.84 -22.59
C SER A 167 0.12 -15.84 -22.37
N PHE A 168 -0.08 -14.83 -21.51
CA PHE A 168 1.00 -13.91 -21.16
C PHE A 168 2.19 -14.63 -20.49
N GLY A 169 1.91 -15.75 -19.78
CA GLY A 169 2.95 -16.63 -19.24
C GLY A 169 3.81 -17.28 -20.33
N ASP A 170 3.20 -17.74 -21.43
CA ASP A 170 3.92 -18.33 -22.55
C ASP A 170 4.77 -17.29 -23.31
N ILE A 171 4.24 -16.07 -23.48
CA ILE A 171 5.00 -14.94 -24.06
C ILE A 171 6.24 -14.68 -23.22
N LEU A 172 6.06 -14.54 -21.89
CA LEU A 172 7.17 -14.29 -20.98
C LEU A 172 8.20 -15.43 -20.96
N LEU A 173 7.74 -16.69 -20.97
CA LEU A 173 8.62 -17.84 -21.04
C LEU A 173 9.47 -17.83 -22.32
N LYS A 174 8.85 -17.57 -23.48
CA LYS A 174 9.57 -17.42 -24.74
C LYS A 174 10.57 -16.27 -24.69
N MET A 175 10.23 -15.13 -24.07
CA MET A 175 11.18 -14.01 -23.93
C MET A 175 12.36 -14.35 -23.01
N LYS A 176 12.14 -15.15 -21.95
CA LYS A 176 13.24 -15.70 -21.14
C LYS A 176 14.16 -16.57 -21.99
N ASP A 177 13.60 -17.41 -22.87
CA ASP A 177 14.39 -18.25 -23.76
C ASP A 177 15.20 -17.41 -24.75
N VAL A 178 14.57 -16.44 -25.43
CA VAL A 178 15.25 -15.51 -26.37
C VAL A 178 16.35 -14.73 -25.65
N CYS A 179 16.10 -14.28 -24.41
CA CYS A 179 17.07 -13.55 -23.60
C CYS A 179 18.35 -14.37 -23.32
N ARG A 180 18.26 -15.71 -23.20
CA ARG A 180 19.46 -16.56 -23.02
C ARG A 180 20.38 -16.56 -24.23
N TYR A 181 19.88 -16.22 -25.42
CA TYR A 181 20.65 -16.12 -26.65
C TYR A 181 21.24 -14.72 -26.89
N ILE A 182 20.93 -13.74 -26.03
CA ILE A 182 21.55 -12.41 -26.08
C ILE A 182 22.94 -12.53 -25.43
N GLY A 183 23.96 -12.83 -26.22
CA GLY A 183 25.36 -12.84 -25.78
C GLY A 183 25.95 -11.43 -25.61
N ASN A 184 27.18 -11.35 -25.08
CA ASN A 184 27.92 -10.09 -24.86
C ASN A 184 28.53 -9.48 -26.13
N TYR A 185 28.31 -10.06 -27.31
CA TYR A 185 28.88 -9.59 -28.57
C TYR A 185 27.85 -8.79 -29.38
N ASP A 186 28.25 -7.64 -29.92
CA ASP A 186 27.40 -6.82 -30.78
C ASP A 186 27.30 -7.43 -32.18
N ASN A 187 26.11 -7.92 -32.51
CA ASN A 187 25.72 -8.36 -33.84
C ASN A 187 24.30 -7.85 -34.11
N GLU A 188 23.97 -7.56 -35.37
CA GLU A 188 22.66 -7.06 -35.78
C GLU A 188 21.50 -7.98 -35.32
N ALA A 189 21.73 -9.29 -35.35
CA ALA A 189 20.78 -10.28 -34.80
C ALA A 189 20.55 -10.11 -33.28
N HIS A 190 21.58 -9.72 -32.52
CA HIS A 190 21.46 -9.48 -31.09
C HIS A 190 20.63 -8.22 -30.80
N THR A 191 20.76 -7.17 -31.62
CA THR A 191 19.92 -5.98 -31.51
C THR A 191 18.45 -6.32 -31.73
N LYS A 192 18.12 -7.13 -32.75
CA LYS A 192 16.74 -7.62 -32.98
C LYS A 192 16.20 -8.38 -31.76
N TYR A 193 16.98 -9.31 -31.18
CA TYR A 193 16.57 -10.05 -29.98
C TYR A 193 16.40 -9.17 -28.75
N LYS A 194 17.32 -8.22 -28.50
CA LYS A 194 17.20 -7.23 -27.43
C LYS A 194 15.89 -6.46 -27.56
N THR A 195 15.61 -5.90 -28.74
CA THR A 195 14.37 -5.15 -28.99
C THR A 195 13.12 -6.02 -28.81
N GLN A 196 13.14 -7.26 -29.33
CA GLN A 196 12.03 -8.21 -29.15
C GLN A 196 11.74 -8.48 -27.66
N VAL A 197 12.78 -8.77 -26.87
CA VAL A 197 12.66 -9.04 -25.44
C VAL A 197 12.12 -7.82 -24.71
N ILE A 198 12.64 -6.62 -25.00
CA ILE A 198 12.22 -5.39 -24.33
C ILE A 198 10.73 -5.11 -24.56
N TYR A 199 10.29 -4.97 -25.81
CA TYR A 199 8.91 -4.54 -26.08
C TYR A 199 7.88 -5.61 -25.69
N SER A 200 8.18 -6.90 -25.92
CA SER A 200 7.27 -7.98 -25.55
C SER A 200 7.14 -8.10 -24.04
N THR A 201 8.25 -8.06 -23.30
CA THR A 201 8.26 -8.17 -21.84
C THR A 201 7.69 -6.91 -21.18
N MET A 202 7.99 -5.73 -21.70
CA MET A 202 7.46 -4.45 -21.21
C MET A 202 5.93 -4.39 -21.29
N LEU A 203 5.33 -4.82 -22.40
CA LEU A 203 3.87 -4.82 -22.53
C LEU A 203 3.21 -5.85 -21.60
N VAL A 204 3.82 -7.04 -21.45
CA VAL A 204 3.38 -8.03 -20.45
C VAL A 204 3.49 -7.46 -19.03
N PHE A 205 4.59 -6.79 -18.71
CA PHE A 205 4.81 -6.12 -17.44
C PHE A 205 3.72 -5.11 -17.13
N PHE A 206 3.53 -4.10 -17.98
CA PHE A 206 2.55 -3.03 -17.72
C PHE A 206 1.11 -3.56 -17.69
N LYS A 207 0.75 -4.53 -18.56
CA LYS A 207 -0.59 -5.13 -18.55
C LYS A 207 -0.91 -5.80 -17.21
N ASN A 208 0.03 -6.60 -16.72
CA ASN A 208 -0.17 -7.40 -15.51
C ASN A 208 -0.02 -6.55 -14.25
N ALA A 209 0.90 -5.58 -14.23
CA ALA A 209 1.01 -4.59 -13.16
C ALA A 209 -0.30 -3.77 -13.04
N PHE A 210 -0.84 -3.30 -14.17
CA PHE A 210 -2.14 -2.63 -14.21
C PHE A 210 -3.26 -3.54 -13.70
N GLN A 211 -3.33 -4.80 -14.16
CA GLN A 211 -4.37 -5.73 -13.73
C GLN A 211 -4.34 -6.00 -12.23
N TYR A 212 -3.15 -6.20 -11.66
CA TYR A 212 -2.97 -6.32 -10.22
C TYR A 212 -3.48 -5.07 -9.49
N VAL A 213 -2.99 -3.89 -9.84
CA VAL A 213 -3.36 -2.63 -9.17
C VAL A 213 -4.84 -2.31 -9.33
N SER A 214 -5.42 -2.55 -10.52
CA SER A 214 -6.84 -2.34 -10.76
C SER A 214 -7.75 -3.25 -9.93
N SER A 215 -7.23 -4.37 -9.45
CA SER A 215 -7.95 -5.30 -8.57
C SER A 215 -7.77 -4.95 -7.09
N ILE A 216 -6.57 -4.51 -6.68
CA ILE A 216 -6.29 -4.15 -5.28
C ILE A 216 -6.68 -2.70 -4.95
N GLN A 217 -6.79 -1.81 -5.94
CA GLN A 217 -7.17 -0.41 -5.75
C GLN A 217 -8.01 0.10 -6.94
N PRO A 218 -9.27 -0.36 -7.07
CA PRO A 218 -10.13 -0.06 -8.21
C PRO A 218 -10.48 1.43 -8.38
N SER A 219 -10.54 2.15 -7.26
CA SER A 219 -10.80 3.60 -7.15
C SER A 219 -9.86 4.48 -7.98
N LEU A 220 -8.66 4.02 -8.30
CA LEU A 220 -7.72 4.76 -9.15
C LEU A 220 -8.20 4.87 -10.61
N PHE A 221 -9.01 3.93 -11.07
CA PHE A 221 -9.36 3.78 -12.48
C PHE A 221 -10.86 3.87 -12.73
N GLN A 222 -11.67 3.41 -11.78
CA GLN A 222 -13.12 3.44 -11.84
C GLN A 222 -13.59 4.58 -10.94
N GLY A 223 -14.29 5.56 -11.51
CA GLY A 223 -14.73 6.78 -10.81
C GLY A 223 -15.69 6.52 -9.64
N PRO A 224 -16.42 7.52 -9.15
CA PRO A 224 -17.16 7.44 -7.87
C PRO A 224 -18.16 6.27 -7.73
N ASN A 225 -18.55 5.60 -8.82
CA ASN A 225 -19.35 4.38 -8.82
C ASN A 225 -18.59 3.09 -8.41
N ALA A 226 -17.26 3.16 -8.25
CA ALA A 226 -16.41 2.06 -7.78
C ALA A 226 -16.42 1.88 -6.25
N ALA A 227 -17.12 2.75 -5.52
CA ALA A 227 -17.16 2.83 -4.06
C ALA A 227 -17.62 1.54 -3.34
N ASN A 228 -18.03 0.50 -4.06
CA ASN A 228 -18.43 -0.79 -3.50
C ASN A 228 -17.28 -1.80 -3.33
N GLN A 229 -16.10 -1.59 -3.93
CA GLN A 229 -14.97 -2.50 -3.76
C GLN A 229 -13.95 -1.94 -2.77
N ILE A 230 -13.65 -2.72 -1.75
CA ILE A 230 -12.73 -2.36 -0.66
C ILE A 230 -11.29 -2.48 -1.18
N PRO A 231 -10.45 -1.42 -1.08
CA PRO A 231 -9.05 -1.50 -1.48
C PRO A 231 -8.28 -2.48 -0.58
N LEU A 232 -7.27 -3.14 -1.14
CA LEU A 232 -6.44 -4.15 -0.49
C LEU A 232 -5.00 -3.66 -0.36
N VAL A 233 -4.37 -3.90 0.80
CA VAL A 233 -2.97 -3.55 1.09
C VAL A 233 -2.12 -4.79 1.37
N LEU A 234 -0.92 -4.84 0.77
CA LEU A 234 0.02 -5.93 1.00
C LEU A 234 0.79 -5.69 2.31
N LEU A 235 0.65 -6.60 3.26
CA LEU A 235 1.27 -6.54 4.59
C LEU A 235 1.94 -7.87 4.97
N GLU A 236 2.91 -7.79 5.88
CA GLU A 236 3.53 -8.99 6.47
C GLU A 236 2.59 -9.66 7.48
N ASN A 237 2.58 -10.98 7.52
CA ASN A 237 1.75 -11.71 8.47
C ASN A 237 2.38 -11.72 9.88
N VAL A 238 1.78 -10.94 10.80
CA VAL A 238 2.21 -10.84 12.21
C VAL A 238 1.49 -11.89 13.11
N SER A 239 1.02 -13.01 12.56
CA SER A 239 0.20 -13.98 13.31
C SER A 239 0.96 -14.78 14.39
N ASN A 240 2.29 -14.82 14.35
CA ASN A 240 3.11 -15.57 15.32
C ASN A 240 3.37 -14.81 16.65
N VAL A 241 2.72 -13.67 16.88
CA VAL A 241 2.95 -12.85 18.08
C VAL A 241 2.61 -13.58 19.38
N TYR A 242 1.67 -14.53 19.34
CA TYR A 242 1.30 -15.33 20.51
C TYR A 242 2.15 -16.60 20.69
N GLY A 243 3.04 -16.92 19.75
CA GLY A 243 3.95 -18.07 19.86
C GLY A 243 5.05 -17.84 20.90
N ASP A 244 5.65 -18.93 21.37
CA ASP A 244 6.77 -18.87 22.31
C ASP A 244 7.94 -18.08 21.72
N THR A 245 8.47 -17.16 22.50
CA THR A 245 9.84 -16.68 22.31
C THR A 245 10.74 -17.87 22.60
N ASP A 246 10.99 -18.72 21.61
CA ASP A 246 12.17 -19.58 21.64
C ASP A 246 13.36 -18.63 21.68
N THR A 247 13.78 -18.28 22.89
CA THR A 247 15.16 -17.88 23.17
C THR A 247 16.00 -19.12 22.88
N ASP A 248 16.22 -19.38 21.60
CA ASP A 248 17.26 -20.27 21.14
C ASP A 248 18.54 -19.67 21.72
N ARG A 249 18.98 -20.21 22.88
CA ARG A 249 20.30 -19.96 23.43
C ARG A 249 21.27 -20.49 22.40
N SER A 250 21.59 -19.66 21.41
CA SER A 250 22.68 -19.88 20.48
C SER A 250 23.95 -20.02 21.31
N LYS A 251 24.31 -21.27 21.57
CA LYS A 251 25.56 -21.68 22.19
C LYS A 251 26.69 -21.39 21.20
N HIS A 252 27.08 -20.13 21.04
CA HIS A 252 28.37 -19.76 20.45
C HIS A 252 28.89 -18.43 21.01
N VAL A 253 28.97 -18.31 22.35
CA VAL A 253 29.53 -17.13 23.04
C VAL A 253 31.03 -17.30 23.41
N HIS A 254 31.68 -18.43 23.09
CA HIS A 254 33.08 -18.66 23.51
C HIS A 254 34.18 -18.52 22.45
N LYS A 255 33.93 -17.90 21.28
CA LYS A 255 35.01 -17.60 20.32
C LYS A 255 35.09 -16.13 19.88
N LYS A 256 34.89 -15.18 20.79
CA LYS A 256 35.36 -13.80 20.66
C LYS A 256 35.77 -13.22 22.02
N ARG A 257 36.85 -13.75 22.59
CA ARG A 257 37.64 -13.04 23.61
C ARG A 257 39.12 -13.17 23.29
N LYS A 258 39.55 -12.46 22.24
CA LYS A 258 40.89 -11.87 22.14
C LYS A 258 40.94 -10.98 20.91
N LEU A 259 40.98 -9.69 21.22
CA LEU A 259 41.48 -8.53 20.47
C LEU A 259 40.48 -7.38 20.65
N ALA A 260 40.61 -6.76 21.82
CA ALA A 260 40.21 -5.39 22.01
C ALA A 260 41.21 -4.53 21.25
N GLU A 261 40.72 -3.73 20.31
CA GLU A 261 41.04 -2.30 20.13
C GLU A 261 40.43 -1.77 18.81
N GLY A 262 39.58 -0.73 18.94
CA GLY A 262 39.40 0.32 17.94
C GLY A 262 38.68 0.01 16.63
N ARG A 263 37.34 0.06 16.65
CA ARG A 263 36.46 0.84 15.72
C ARG A 263 35.03 0.33 15.79
N GLU A 264 34.11 1.22 16.11
CA GLU A 264 32.67 1.05 15.86
C GLU A 264 32.45 0.60 14.41
N LYS A 265 31.75 -0.51 14.22
CA LYS A 265 31.13 -0.87 12.95
C LYS A 265 29.64 -1.02 13.19
N THR A 266 28.90 -0.06 12.66
CA THR A 266 27.48 -0.15 12.33
C THR A 266 27.22 -1.44 11.55
N MET A 267 26.11 -2.12 11.85
CA MET A 267 25.64 -3.25 11.03
C MET A 267 25.22 -2.73 9.65
N SER A 268 26.18 -2.63 8.75
CA SER A 268 25.96 -2.47 7.32
C SER A 268 25.53 -3.82 6.76
N SER A 269 24.23 -4.03 6.65
CA SER A 269 23.62 -5.06 5.81
C SER A 269 23.45 -4.48 4.41
N ASP A 270 24.56 -4.32 3.70
CA ASP A 270 24.65 -3.97 2.28
C ASP A 270 25.83 -4.79 1.75
N ASP A 271 25.54 -6.02 1.34
CA ASP A 271 26.28 -6.80 0.34
C ASP A 271 25.64 -8.20 0.29
N GLU A 272 24.51 -8.28 -0.38
CA GLU A 272 24.07 -9.54 -0.98
C GLU A 272 23.88 -9.25 -2.47
N ASP A 273 24.69 -9.93 -3.28
CA ASP A 273 24.64 -9.93 -4.74
C ASP A 273 23.21 -10.13 -5.27
N PRO A 274 22.82 -9.50 -6.40
CA PRO A 274 21.49 -9.61 -6.97
C PRO A 274 21.19 -10.97 -7.63
N SER A 275 22.05 -11.99 -7.47
CA SER A 275 21.92 -13.29 -8.15
C SER A 275 21.37 -14.44 -7.29
N GLY A 276 21.02 -14.17 -6.02
CA GLY A 276 20.38 -15.17 -5.16
C GLY A 276 18.95 -15.46 -5.60
N LYS A 277 18.68 -16.66 -6.13
CA LYS A 277 17.33 -17.20 -6.36
C LYS A 277 16.46 -17.00 -5.11
N GLY A 278 15.69 -15.91 -5.09
CA GLY A 278 14.84 -15.54 -3.97
C GLY A 278 13.84 -16.66 -3.71
N ARG A 279 13.88 -17.25 -2.51
CA ARG A 279 12.81 -18.15 -2.06
C ARG A 279 11.49 -17.40 -2.22
N SER A 280 10.62 -17.89 -3.11
CA SER A 280 9.33 -17.27 -3.40
C SER A 280 8.54 -17.14 -2.10
N ARG A 281 8.37 -15.91 -1.60
CA ARG A 281 7.39 -15.66 -0.54
C ARG A 281 6.01 -15.92 -1.11
N LEU A 282 5.10 -16.44 -0.30
CA LEU A 282 3.72 -16.67 -0.73
C LEU A 282 2.88 -15.46 -0.34
N ILE A 283 2.17 -14.88 -1.31
CA ILE A 283 1.10 -13.91 -1.04
C ILE A 283 -0.20 -14.70 -0.87
N THR A 284 -0.88 -14.48 0.25
CA THR A 284 -2.18 -15.08 0.56
C THR A 284 -3.29 -14.04 0.48
N ILE A 285 -4.48 -14.45 0.05
CA ILE A 285 -5.69 -13.61 -0.02
C ILE A 285 -6.84 -14.42 0.56
N HIS A 286 -7.69 -13.83 1.40
CA HIS A 286 -8.91 -14.52 1.80
C HIS A 286 -9.90 -14.54 0.63
N ALA A 287 -10.50 -15.71 0.39
CA ALA A 287 -11.46 -15.89 -0.70
C ALA A 287 -12.69 -14.97 -0.60
N ALA A 288 -13.07 -14.56 0.62
CA ALA A 288 -14.15 -13.62 0.87
C ALA A 288 -13.80 -12.16 0.47
N ASP A 289 -12.51 -11.81 0.51
CA ASP A 289 -12.04 -10.44 0.24
C ASP A 289 -11.88 -10.18 -1.27
N LEU A 290 -11.66 -11.23 -2.07
CA LEU A 290 -11.44 -11.11 -3.51
C LEU A 290 -11.79 -12.38 -4.31
N LEU A 291 -12.89 -12.33 -5.07
CA LEU A 291 -13.37 -13.45 -5.90
C LEU A 291 -12.39 -13.88 -7.00
N ASN A 292 -11.62 -12.95 -7.58
CA ASN A 292 -10.62 -13.23 -8.63
C ASN A 292 -9.18 -13.37 -8.09
N SER A 293 -9.02 -13.83 -6.85
CA SER A 293 -7.71 -13.93 -6.17
C SER A 293 -6.62 -14.66 -6.97
N VAL A 294 -6.95 -15.75 -7.66
CA VAL A 294 -6.00 -16.53 -8.48
C VAL A 294 -5.44 -15.68 -9.63
N GLU A 295 -6.30 -14.95 -10.34
CA GLU A 295 -5.89 -14.10 -11.47
C GLU A 295 -5.03 -12.92 -11.02
N VAL A 296 -5.34 -12.36 -9.85
CA VAL A 296 -4.59 -11.23 -9.27
C VAL A 296 -3.20 -11.66 -8.82
N LEU A 297 -3.08 -12.83 -8.19
CA LEU A 297 -1.79 -13.41 -7.82
C LEU A 297 -0.95 -13.77 -9.06
N GLU A 298 -1.58 -14.31 -10.10
CA GLU A 298 -0.92 -14.62 -11.36
C GLU A 298 -0.44 -13.34 -12.07
N SER A 299 -1.27 -12.29 -12.08
CA SER A 299 -0.88 -10.97 -12.60
C SER A 299 0.31 -10.39 -11.84
N PHE A 300 0.31 -10.45 -10.49
CA PHE A 300 1.47 -10.03 -9.69
C PHE A 300 2.73 -10.83 -10.06
N ARG A 301 2.62 -12.15 -10.17
CA ARG A 301 3.73 -13.04 -10.54
C ARG A 301 4.31 -12.69 -11.90
N LEU A 302 3.46 -12.57 -12.92
CA LEU A 302 3.88 -12.25 -14.29
C LEU A 302 4.52 -10.87 -14.38
N ALA A 303 3.97 -9.87 -13.70
CA ALA A 303 4.55 -8.53 -13.66
C ALA A 303 5.94 -8.55 -12.98
N ARG A 304 6.08 -9.20 -11.82
CA ARG A 304 7.37 -9.34 -11.13
C ARG A 304 8.41 -10.05 -12.00
N GLU A 305 8.06 -11.19 -12.60
CA GLU A 305 8.99 -11.94 -13.44
C GLU A 305 9.37 -11.18 -14.72
N SER A 306 8.46 -10.36 -15.25
CA SER A 306 8.75 -9.47 -16.38
C SER A 306 9.72 -8.35 -15.98
N TRP A 307 9.52 -7.75 -14.80
CA TRP A 307 10.45 -6.76 -14.24
C TRP A 307 11.86 -7.35 -14.04
N GLU A 308 11.95 -8.54 -13.44
CA GLU A 308 13.23 -9.25 -13.23
C GLU A 308 13.93 -9.55 -14.56
N LEU A 309 13.18 -9.95 -15.60
CA LEU A 309 13.75 -10.18 -16.92
C LEU A 309 14.28 -8.89 -17.56
N LEU A 310 13.53 -7.79 -17.49
CA LEU A 310 13.95 -6.49 -18.04
C LEU A 310 15.23 -5.96 -17.38
N HIS A 311 15.45 -6.27 -16.10
CA HIS A 311 16.65 -5.85 -15.36
C HIS A 311 17.72 -6.95 -15.27
N SER A 312 17.56 -8.06 -16.00
CA SER A 312 18.49 -9.20 -15.92
C SER A 312 19.82 -8.96 -16.64
N LEU A 313 19.84 -8.08 -17.65
CA LEU A 313 21.02 -7.69 -18.40
C LEU A 313 21.12 -6.16 -18.43
N ASP A 314 22.31 -5.61 -18.23
CA ASP A 314 22.56 -4.15 -18.22
C ASP A 314 22.07 -3.45 -19.50
N SER A 315 22.19 -4.10 -20.66
CA SER A 315 21.68 -3.55 -21.93
C SER A 315 20.15 -3.48 -22.00
N LEU A 316 19.43 -4.41 -21.37
CA LEU A 316 17.98 -4.39 -21.31
C LEU A 316 17.50 -3.35 -20.30
N ASP A 317 18.15 -3.30 -19.14
CA ASP A 317 17.87 -2.33 -18.08
C ASP A 317 18.00 -0.88 -18.58
N LYS A 318 19.13 -0.56 -19.22
CA LYS A 318 19.37 0.78 -19.78
C LYS A 318 18.31 1.21 -20.78
N GLU A 319 17.88 0.31 -21.67
CA GLU A 319 16.87 0.63 -22.67
C GLU A 319 15.48 0.78 -22.04
N PHE A 320 15.11 -0.14 -21.15
CA PHE A 320 13.82 -0.07 -20.44
C PHE A 320 13.72 1.17 -19.55
N THR A 321 14.79 1.49 -18.81
CA THR A 321 14.89 2.71 -18.00
C THR A 321 14.79 3.96 -18.87
N ARG A 322 15.43 3.98 -20.05
CA ARG A 322 15.29 5.09 -21.01
C ARG A 322 13.84 5.29 -21.45
N ILE A 323 13.12 4.20 -21.75
CA ILE A 323 11.69 4.26 -22.12
C ILE A 323 10.87 4.81 -20.95
N CYS A 324 11.08 4.30 -19.73
CA CYS A 324 10.36 4.75 -18.53
C CYS A 324 10.57 6.24 -18.23
N VAL A 325 11.81 6.74 -18.37
CA VAL A 325 12.13 8.16 -18.23
C VAL A 325 11.44 8.99 -19.32
N SER A 326 11.49 8.53 -20.57
CA SER A 326 10.81 9.22 -21.68
C SER A 326 9.30 9.34 -21.48
N TRP A 327 8.68 8.34 -20.86
CA TRP A 327 7.24 8.31 -20.58
C TRP A 327 6.85 8.97 -19.24
N LYS A 328 7.84 9.48 -18.48
CA LYS A 328 7.64 10.08 -17.14
C LYS A 328 6.89 9.14 -16.18
N THR A 329 7.22 7.85 -16.21
CA THR A 329 6.50 6.82 -15.43
C THR A 329 6.64 7.00 -13.92
N ASP A 330 7.60 7.81 -13.46
CA ASP A 330 7.78 8.19 -12.06
C ASP A 330 6.58 8.94 -11.49
N THR A 331 5.81 9.62 -12.35
CA THR A 331 4.57 10.32 -12.01
C THR A 331 3.35 9.37 -11.91
N TRP A 332 3.49 8.12 -12.34
CA TRP A 332 2.37 7.18 -12.39
C TRP A 332 2.14 6.54 -11.02
N LEU A 333 1.14 7.05 -10.29
CA LEU A 333 0.78 6.54 -8.95
C LEU A 333 0.52 5.03 -8.93
N TRP A 334 -0.22 4.51 -9.92
CA TRP A 334 -0.53 3.07 -9.99
C TRP A 334 0.72 2.21 -10.14
N LEU A 335 1.68 2.65 -10.97
CA LEU A 335 2.94 1.93 -11.16
C LEU A 335 3.76 1.97 -9.87
N ARG A 336 3.79 3.12 -9.18
CA ARG A 336 4.47 3.28 -7.90
C ARG A 336 3.92 2.33 -6.83
N ILE A 337 2.60 2.14 -6.78
CA ILE A 337 1.95 1.17 -5.87
C ILE A 337 2.46 -0.25 -6.17
N PHE A 338 2.44 -0.68 -7.44
CA PHE A 338 2.92 -2.00 -7.83
C PHE A 338 4.40 -2.20 -7.45
N LEU A 339 5.27 -1.24 -7.80
CA LEU A 339 6.71 -1.34 -7.52
C LEU A 339 6.97 -1.40 -6.01
N THR A 340 6.21 -0.65 -5.22
CA THR A 340 6.33 -0.67 -3.76
C THR A 340 5.96 -2.03 -3.20
N ASP A 341 4.82 -2.60 -3.61
CA ASP A 341 4.39 -3.94 -3.20
C ASP A 341 5.41 -5.03 -3.63
N MET A 342 6.01 -4.88 -4.82
CA MET A 342 7.07 -5.77 -5.30
C MET A 342 8.34 -5.70 -4.43
N ILE A 343 8.76 -4.50 -4.02
CA ILE A 343 9.93 -4.31 -3.13
C ILE A 343 9.65 -4.90 -1.73
N ILE A 344 8.44 -4.71 -1.20
CA ILE A 344 7.98 -5.35 0.05
C ILE A 344 8.00 -6.87 -0.10
N TYR A 345 7.51 -7.40 -1.23
CA TYR A 345 7.55 -8.82 -1.54
C TYR A 345 8.97 -9.39 -1.57
N GLN A 346 9.93 -8.63 -2.11
CA GLN A 346 11.35 -9.00 -2.12
C GLN A 346 12.01 -8.91 -0.74
N GLY A 347 11.35 -8.29 0.26
CA GLY A 347 11.90 -8.08 1.60
C GLY A 347 12.92 -6.93 1.68
N GLN A 348 12.96 -6.04 0.69
CA GLN A 348 13.89 -4.91 0.65
C GLN A 348 13.28 -3.69 1.37
N TYR A 349 13.02 -3.82 2.68
CA TYR A 349 12.21 -2.85 3.44
C TYR A 349 12.76 -1.42 3.46
N LYS A 350 14.09 -1.23 3.48
CA LYS A 350 14.70 0.11 3.39
C LYS A 350 14.33 0.83 2.10
N LYS A 351 14.37 0.12 0.96
CA LYS A 351 13.95 0.66 -0.34
C LYS A 351 12.43 0.86 -0.39
N ALA A 352 11.68 -0.02 0.26
CA ALA A 352 10.22 0.13 0.36
C ALA A 352 9.85 1.41 1.11
N ILE A 353 10.53 1.74 2.21
CA ILE A 353 10.31 2.98 2.98
C ILE A 353 10.54 4.22 2.09
N ALA A 354 11.65 4.27 1.35
CA ALA A 354 11.91 5.37 0.42
C ALA A 354 10.81 5.50 -0.66
N SER A 355 10.37 4.36 -1.22
CA SER A 355 9.27 4.33 -2.21
C SER A 355 7.94 4.79 -1.60
N LEU A 356 7.64 4.41 -0.36
CA LEU A 356 6.42 4.77 0.37
C LEU A 356 6.36 6.27 0.69
N HIS A 357 7.48 6.89 1.04
CA HIS A 357 7.55 8.34 1.22
C HIS A 357 7.25 9.10 -0.08
N HIS A 358 7.79 8.62 -1.20
CA HIS A 358 7.50 9.20 -2.51
C HIS A 358 6.03 8.98 -2.92
N LEU A 359 5.47 7.80 -2.64
CA LEU A 359 4.06 7.51 -2.85
C LEU A 359 3.16 8.45 -2.04
N ALA A 360 3.49 8.71 -0.77
CA ALA A 360 2.77 9.67 0.06
C ALA A 360 2.83 11.10 -0.49
N ALA A 361 3.98 11.51 -1.06
CA ALA A 361 4.11 12.81 -1.72
C ALA A 361 3.22 12.94 -2.97
N LEU A 362 3.11 11.88 -3.77
CA LEU A 362 2.22 11.83 -4.95
C LEU A 362 0.73 11.84 -4.59
N GLN A 363 0.37 11.25 -3.45
CA GLN A 363 -1.02 11.26 -2.96
C GLN A 363 -1.40 12.56 -2.26
N GLY A 364 -0.45 13.21 -1.58
CA GLY A 364 -0.66 14.44 -0.79
C GLY A 364 -0.97 15.71 -1.59
N SER A 365 -0.73 15.73 -2.91
CA SER A 365 -1.09 16.86 -3.78
C SER A 365 -2.59 16.95 -4.09
N HIS A 366 -3.37 15.88 -3.86
CA HIS A 366 -4.80 15.83 -4.19
C HIS A 366 -5.75 16.07 -3.01
N SER A 367 -5.25 16.29 -1.79
CA SER A 367 -6.08 16.33 -0.57
C SER A 367 -5.73 17.49 0.37
N GLN A 368 -5.77 18.74 -0.12
CA GLN A 368 -5.62 19.93 0.74
C GLN A 368 -6.93 20.43 1.39
N GLN A 369 -8.07 19.78 1.16
CA GLN A 369 -9.34 20.16 1.81
C GLN A 369 -10.04 18.96 2.45
N GLN A 370 -9.43 18.37 3.48
CA GLN A 370 -10.16 17.45 4.35
C GLN A 370 -10.02 17.83 5.83
N ILE A 371 -11.19 17.99 6.44
CA ILE A 371 -11.40 18.14 7.87
C ILE A 371 -10.79 16.92 8.58
N PRO A 372 -10.08 17.07 9.72
CA PRO A 372 -9.57 15.94 10.48
C PRO A 372 -10.72 14.99 10.85
N GLY A 373 -10.65 13.73 10.38
CA GLY A 373 -11.63 12.67 10.68
C GLY A 373 -12.33 12.04 9.46
N GLN A 374 -12.12 12.52 8.23
CA GLN A 374 -12.73 11.95 7.01
C GLN A 374 -11.74 11.53 5.92
N GLY A 375 -10.50 11.20 6.29
CA GLY A 375 -9.57 10.58 5.34
C GLY A 375 -10.01 9.15 5.03
N SER A 376 -10.20 8.81 3.75
CA SER A 376 -10.35 7.41 3.33
C SER A 376 -9.11 6.62 3.78
N LEU A 377 -9.29 5.46 4.41
CA LEU A 377 -8.20 4.55 4.81
C LEU A 377 -7.29 4.17 3.63
N GLU A 378 -7.78 4.28 2.39
CA GLU A 378 -6.99 4.15 1.17
C GLU A 378 -5.82 5.14 1.10
N ASN A 379 -6.04 6.40 1.51
CA ASN A 379 -5.01 7.44 1.56
C ASN A 379 -3.97 7.18 2.65
N GLN A 380 -4.23 6.20 3.53
CA GLN A 380 -3.35 5.82 4.64
C GLN A 380 -2.66 4.48 4.41
N ARG A 381 -2.80 3.89 3.20
CA ARG A 381 -2.06 2.69 2.77
C ARG A 381 -0.55 2.83 3.04
N ALA A 382 0.01 4.00 2.71
CA ALA A 382 1.43 4.25 2.89
C ALA A 382 1.86 4.14 4.37
N LEU A 383 1.04 4.65 5.30
CA LEU A 383 1.34 4.63 6.74
C LEU A 383 1.36 3.21 7.30
N ILE A 384 0.40 2.36 6.94
CA ILE A 384 0.36 0.98 7.44
C ILE A 384 1.50 0.14 6.86
N GLN A 385 1.86 0.35 5.58
CA GLN A 385 3.01 -0.32 4.98
C GLN A 385 4.33 0.19 5.58
N LEU A 386 4.45 1.48 5.90
CA LEU A 386 5.61 2.03 6.62
C LEU A 386 5.75 1.38 8.00
N ALA A 387 4.67 1.27 8.76
CA ALA A 387 4.67 0.61 10.07
C ALA A 387 5.17 -0.84 9.97
N ALA A 388 4.66 -1.60 8.99
CA ALA A 388 5.08 -2.97 8.74
C ALA A 388 6.57 -3.07 8.34
N CYS A 389 7.05 -2.17 7.47
CA CYS A 389 8.45 -2.12 7.06
C CYS A 389 9.40 -1.78 8.22
N HIS A 390 9.08 -0.78 9.04
CA HIS A 390 9.86 -0.45 10.23
C HIS A 390 9.90 -1.62 11.22
N PHE A 391 8.76 -2.31 11.41
CA PHE A 391 8.72 -3.49 12.26
C PHE A 391 9.62 -4.61 11.74
N ALA A 392 9.59 -4.88 10.42
CA ALA A 392 10.44 -5.89 9.79
C ALA A 392 11.95 -5.57 9.90
N LEU A 393 12.32 -4.29 10.00
CA LEU A 393 13.69 -3.83 10.25
C LEU A 393 14.09 -3.86 11.73
N GLY A 394 13.18 -4.17 12.65
CA GLY A 394 13.41 -4.11 14.10
C GLY A 394 13.35 -2.69 14.68
N GLU A 395 12.89 -1.72 13.89
CA GLU A 395 12.75 -0.31 14.26
C GLU A 395 11.41 -0.09 15.00
N TYR A 396 11.23 -0.76 16.15
CA TYR A 396 9.95 -0.86 16.86
C TYR A 396 9.35 0.49 17.26
N ARG A 397 10.19 1.47 17.61
CA ARG A 397 9.75 2.84 17.93
C ARG A 397 9.07 3.52 16.74
N PHE A 398 9.71 3.49 15.57
CA PHE A 398 9.15 4.08 14.35
C PHE A 398 7.90 3.32 13.88
N ALA A 399 7.91 1.98 14.00
CA ALA A 399 6.72 1.18 13.73
C ALA A 399 5.54 1.58 14.63
N CYS A 400 5.79 1.73 15.93
CA CYS A 400 4.81 2.19 16.91
C CYS A 400 4.28 3.59 16.55
N GLU A 401 5.15 4.54 16.23
CA GLU A 401 4.78 5.89 15.82
C GLU A 401 3.81 5.88 14.64
N LYS A 402 4.12 5.14 13.57
CA LYS A 402 3.25 5.07 12.38
C LYS A 402 1.92 4.38 12.65
N VAL A 403 1.89 3.38 13.54
CA VAL A 403 0.61 2.80 13.99
C VAL A 403 -0.22 3.82 14.77
N LEU A 404 0.40 4.56 15.69
CA LEU A 404 -0.32 5.53 16.52
C LEU A 404 -0.82 6.71 15.69
N ASP A 405 -0.07 7.16 14.68
CA ASP A 405 -0.55 8.14 13.70
C ASP A 405 -1.76 7.60 12.94
N LEU A 406 -1.72 6.35 12.49
CA LEU A 406 -2.85 5.72 11.79
C LEU A 406 -4.10 5.61 12.67
N MET A 407 -3.94 5.28 13.96
CA MET A 407 -5.05 5.21 14.91
C MET A 407 -5.80 6.54 15.03
N CYS A 408 -5.10 7.69 14.92
CA CYS A 408 -5.72 9.02 14.97
C CYS A 408 -6.73 9.27 13.84
N TYR A 409 -6.62 8.55 12.72
CA TYR A 409 -7.51 8.72 11.59
C TYR A 409 -8.60 7.65 11.48
N MET A 410 -8.56 6.62 12.32
CA MET A 410 -9.59 5.59 12.33
C MET A 410 -10.84 6.08 13.05
N VAL A 411 -11.97 6.12 12.35
CA VAL A 411 -13.29 6.28 12.97
C VAL A 411 -13.90 4.91 13.22
N LEU A 412 -14.20 4.62 14.48
CA LEU A 412 -14.86 3.38 14.86
C LEU A 412 -16.38 3.51 14.60
N PRO A 413 -17.00 2.55 13.88
CA PRO A 413 -18.45 2.53 13.75
C PRO A 413 -19.09 2.32 15.13
N ILE A 414 -20.10 3.12 15.43
CA ILE A 414 -20.97 2.93 16.60
C ILE A 414 -21.76 1.64 16.33
N GLN A 415 -21.61 0.64 17.21
CA GLN A 415 -22.10 -0.74 17.02
C GLN A 415 -23.54 -0.85 16.48
N GLU A 416 -23.70 -1.59 15.39
CA GLU A 416 -24.84 -2.50 15.21
C GLU A 416 -24.37 -3.93 15.51
N GLY A 417 -25.26 -4.71 16.12
CA GLY A 417 -24.96 -5.93 16.87
C GLY A 417 -24.14 -7.01 16.14
N THR A 418 -23.29 -7.63 16.93
CA THR A 418 -22.44 -8.79 16.67
C THR A 418 -23.19 -9.93 15.96
N LYS A 419 -22.63 -10.43 14.85
CA LYS A 419 -22.68 -11.87 14.53
C LYS A 419 -21.29 -12.44 14.79
N LEU A 420 -21.23 -13.36 15.76
CA LEU A 420 -20.08 -14.21 16.03
C LEU A 420 -19.74 -14.98 14.76
N GLN A 421 -18.58 -14.70 14.17
CA GLN A 421 -18.05 -15.51 13.09
C GLN A 421 -17.40 -16.75 13.71
N GLU A 422 -18.03 -17.91 13.49
CA GLU A 422 -17.52 -19.22 13.92
C GLU A 422 -16.07 -19.44 13.44
N GLU A 423 -15.25 -19.96 14.35
CA GLU A 423 -13.94 -20.53 14.06
C GLU A 423 -14.05 -21.63 12.98
N GLN A 424 -13.20 -21.56 11.96
CA GLN A 424 -12.92 -22.69 11.06
C GLN A 424 -11.63 -23.41 11.49
N PRO A 425 -11.54 -24.73 11.24
CA PRO A 425 -10.60 -25.61 11.92
C PRO A 425 -9.17 -25.49 11.37
N LYS A 426 -8.22 -25.68 12.29
CA LYS A 426 -6.77 -25.66 12.04
C LYS A 426 -6.36 -26.79 11.08
N LEU A 427 -5.96 -26.45 9.85
CA LEU A 427 -5.06 -27.30 9.08
C LEU A 427 -3.62 -26.97 9.52
N LYS A 428 -3.01 -27.86 10.29
CA LYS A 428 -1.60 -27.73 10.71
C LYS A 428 -0.69 -27.84 9.47
N SER A 429 -0.26 -26.71 8.92
CA SER A 429 0.82 -26.68 7.93
C SER A 429 2.16 -26.88 8.63
N LYS A 430 2.79 -28.04 8.41
CA LYS A 430 4.18 -28.31 8.80
C LYS A 430 5.13 -27.70 7.76
N PHE A 431 5.21 -26.37 7.67
CA PHE A 431 6.28 -25.72 6.92
C PHE A 431 6.97 -24.67 7.79
N ARG A 432 8.30 -24.78 7.88
CA ARG A 432 9.17 -23.88 8.64
C ARG A 432 9.04 -22.43 8.13
N LYS A 433 8.85 -21.49 9.06
CA LYS A 433 9.09 -20.02 8.98
C LYS A 433 9.41 -19.48 7.58
N VAL A 434 8.39 -19.28 6.75
CA VAL A 434 8.44 -18.33 5.63
C VAL A 434 7.61 -17.12 6.07
N SER A 435 8.14 -15.90 5.95
CA SER A 435 7.33 -14.69 6.17
C SER A 435 6.20 -14.69 5.15
N GLU A 436 4.98 -15.00 5.61
CA GLU A 436 3.79 -15.03 4.76
C GLU A 436 3.35 -13.59 4.52
N LEU A 437 3.18 -13.19 3.26
CA LEU A 437 2.60 -11.91 2.91
C LEU A 437 1.10 -12.09 2.70
N LYS A 438 0.31 -11.08 3.02
CA LYS A 438 -1.13 -11.13 2.88
C LYS A 438 -1.69 -9.82 2.38
N LEU A 439 -2.65 -9.90 1.47
CA LEU A 439 -3.47 -8.76 1.05
C LEU A 439 -4.63 -8.61 2.05
N TRP A 440 -4.69 -7.47 2.72
CA TRP A 440 -5.71 -7.14 3.72
C TRP A 440 -6.65 -6.05 3.22
N PRO A 441 -7.96 -6.12 3.50
CA PRO A 441 -8.88 -5.02 3.21
C PRO A 441 -8.54 -3.79 4.05
N CYS A 442 -8.53 -2.63 3.40
CA CYS A 442 -8.33 -1.31 4.01
C CYS A 442 -9.61 -0.83 4.70
N THR A 443 -10.07 -1.57 5.71
CA THR A 443 -11.19 -1.21 6.58
C THR A 443 -10.73 -1.04 8.02
N SER A 444 -11.40 -0.21 8.80
CA SER A 444 -11.07 -0.05 10.23
C SER A 444 -11.16 -1.39 10.96
N THR A 445 -12.14 -2.22 10.60
CA THR A 445 -12.36 -3.57 11.15
C THR A 445 -11.22 -4.55 10.86
N ALA A 446 -10.45 -4.39 9.79
CA ALA A 446 -9.34 -5.28 9.45
C ALA A 446 -7.97 -4.70 9.83
N VAL A 447 -7.77 -3.40 9.59
CA VAL A 447 -6.49 -2.71 9.83
C VAL A 447 -6.25 -2.51 11.32
N MET A 448 -7.27 -2.19 12.11
CA MET A 448 -7.09 -1.95 13.55
C MET A 448 -6.63 -3.20 14.31
N PRO A 449 -7.24 -4.39 14.14
CA PRO A 449 -6.70 -5.66 14.67
C PRO A 449 -5.26 -5.94 14.26
N TYR A 450 -4.88 -5.61 13.03
CA TYR A 450 -3.51 -5.75 12.57
C TYR A 450 -2.56 -4.80 13.32
N CYS A 451 -2.94 -3.53 13.47
CA CYS A 451 -2.17 -2.54 14.21
C CYS A 451 -1.96 -2.93 15.68
N LEU A 452 -3.00 -3.40 16.36
CA LEU A 452 -2.91 -3.86 17.76
C LEU A 452 -1.95 -5.06 17.90
N ARG A 453 -1.99 -6.00 16.95
CA ARG A 453 -1.02 -7.11 16.91
C ARG A 453 0.40 -6.63 16.65
N LEU A 454 0.58 -5.62 15.79
CA LEU A 454 1.88 -5.03 15.50
C LEU A 454 2.45 -4.31 16.75
N LEU A 455 1.62 -3.53 17.46
CA LEU A 455 2.01 -2.92 18.73
C LEU A 455 2.39 -3.97 19.78
N LEU A 456 1.57 -5.01 19.93
CA LEU A 456 1.87 -6.11 20.86
C LEU A 456 3.24 -6.74 20.51
N ALA A 457 3.52 -6.94 19.22
CA ALA A 457 4.80 -7.45 18.76
C ALA A 457 5.98 -6.51 19.11
N CYS A 458 5.80 -5.19 18.94
CA CYS A 458 6.81 -4.19 19.31
C CYS A 458 7.16 -4.24 20.80
N PHE A 459 6.15 -4.29 21.69
CA PHE A 459 6.37 -4.28 23.14
C PHE A 459 6.79 -5.64 23.69
N LYS A 460 6.35 -6.75 23.08
CA LYS A 460 6.61 -8.12 23.56
C LYS A 460 8.09 -8.37 23.79
N LEU A 461 8.96 -8.02 22.84
CA LEU A 461 10.39 -8.28 22.99
C LEU A 461 10.95 -7.58 24.23
N ARG A 462 10.72 -6.26 24.35
CA ARG A 462 11.20 -5.44 25.47
C ARG A 462 10.64 -5.90 26.82
N ALA A 463 9.33 -6.15 26.89
CA ALA A 463 8.63 -6.57 28.10
C ALA A 463 9.19 -7.87 28.69
N PHE A 464 9.70 -8.80 27.86
CA PHE A 464 10.22 -10.09 28.33
C PHE A 464 11.75 -10.15 28.40
N THR A 465 12.51 -9.30 27.71
CA THR A 465 13.98 -9.29 27.76
C THR A 465 14.56 -8.45 28.89
N ASP A 466 13.95 -7.32 29.22
CA ASP A 466 14.47 -6.43 30.27
C ASP A 466 14.04 -6.94 31.65
N ASN A 467 14.93 -6.90 32.64
CA ASN A 467 14.70 -7.54 33.94
C ASN A 467 13.63 -6.82 34.76
N ARG A 468 13.37 -5.52 34.52
CA ARG A 468 12.37 -4.72 35.26
C ARG A 468 11.75 -3.60 34.42
N ASP A 469 11.00 -3.96 33.38
CA ASP A 469 10.19 -2.99 32.60
C ASP A 469 8.69 -3.27 32.80
N ASP A 470 8.16 -2.81 33.94
CA ASP A 470 6.75 -2.96 34.30
C ASP A 470 5.84 -2.17 33.36
N MET A 471 6.33 -1.07 32.78
CA MET A 471 5.58 -0.24 31.84
C MET A 471 5.34 -0.99 30.53
N ALA A 472 6.38 -1.57 29.94
CA ALA A 472 6.26 -2.39 28.74
C ALA A 472 5.39 -3.63 29.01
N LEU A 473 5.54 -4.25 30.18
CA LEU A 473 4.73 -5.41 30.57
C LEU A 473 3.25 -5.04 30.75
N GLY A 474 2.95 -3.88 31.35
CA GLY A 474 1.60 -3.36 31.47
C GLY A 474 0.95 -3.04 30.12
N HIS A 475 1.70 -2.43 29.19
CA HIS A 475 1.22 -2.21 27.82
C HIS A 475 0.90 -3.54 27.10
N VAL A 476 1.75 -4.56 27.27
CA VAL A 476 1.49 -5.90 26.74
C VAL A 476 0.19 -6.48 27.32
N ILE A 477 -0.05 -6.35 28.63
CA ILE A 477 -1.28 -6.83 29.27
C ILE A 477 -2.52 -6.14 28.72
N VAL A 478 -2.49 -4.81 28.54
CA VAL A 478 -3.60 -4.08 27.93
C VAL A 478 -3.90 -4.60 26.52
N LEU A 479 -2.87 -4.79 25.68
CA LEU A 479 -3.01 -5.24 24.30
C LEU A 479 -3.44 -6.72 24.17
N LEU A 480 -3.11 -7.57 25.14
CA LEU A 480 -3.45 -9.00 25.15
C LEU A 480 -4.96 -9.26 25.21
N GLN A 481 -5.77 -8.28 25.61
CA GLN A 481 -7.22 -8.40 25.66
C GLN A 481 -7.84 -8.62 24.27
N HIS A 482 -7.26 -8.07 23.20
CA HIS A 482 -7.89 -7.97 21.87
C HIS A 482 -8.31 -9.30 21.24
N GLU A 483 -7.50 -10.36 21.39
CA GLU A 483 -7.80 -11.69 20.84
C GLU A 483 -7.92 -12.76 21.94
N TRP A 484 -8.45 -12.39 23.10
CA TRP A 484 -8.65 -13.35 24.18
C TRP A 484 -9.58 -14.50 23.75
N PRO A 485 -9.28 -15.78 24.03
CA PRO A 485 -8.18 -16.32 24.85
C PRO A 485 -6.91 -16.71 24.06
N ARG A 486 -6.75 -16.37 22.77
CA ARG A 486 -5.56 -16.75 21.99
C ARG A 486 -4.24 -16.28 22.62
N GLY A 487 -4.27 -15.16 23.35
CA GLY A 487 -3.13 -14.59 24.06
C GLY A 487 -2.89 -15.12 25.49
N GLU A 488 -3.71 -16.05 25.99
CA GLU A 488 -3.66 -16.53 27.38
C GLU A 488 -2.27 -17.06 27.80
N ASN A 489 -1.64 -17.88 26.96
CA ASN A 489 -0.31 -18.41 27.27
C ASN A 489 0.75 -17.30 27.44
N LEU A 490 0.65 -16.23 26.64
CA LEU A 490 1.56 -15.08 26.75
C LEU A 490 1.22 -14.23 27.98
N PHE A 491 -0.06 -14.12 28.33
CA PHE A 491 -0.51 -13.50 29.58
C PHE A 491 0.01 -14.25 30.81
N LEU A 492 -0.14 -15.57 30.87
CA LEU A 492 0.38 -16.38 31.98
C LEU A 492 1.90 -16.25 32.12
N LYS A 493 2.63 -16.06 31.02
CA LYS A 493 4.07 -15.73 31.07
C LYS A 493 4.33 -14.35 31.70
N ALA A 494 3.51 -13.35 31.40
CA ALA A 494 3.59 -12.05 32.05
C ALA A 494 3.30 -12.17 33.56
N ILE A 495 2.28 -12.94 33.95
CA ILE A 495 1.95 -13.21 35.35
C ILE A 495 3.12 -13.90 36.07
N ASN A 496 3.70 -14.96 35.48
CA ASN A 496 4.87 -15.63 36.05
C ASN A 496 6.05 -14.68 36.25
N LYS A 497 6.28 -13.74 35.34
CA LYS A 497 7.31 -12.71 35.47
C LYS A 497 7.01 -11.76 36.64
N ILE A 498 5.77 -11.30 36.77
CA ILE A 498 5.33 -10.46 37.90
C ILE A 498 5.52 -11.19 39.23
N CYS A 499 5.15 -12.48 39.31
CA CYS A 499 5.37 -13.30 40.49
C CYS A 499 6.86 -13.41 40.86
N GLN A 500 7.75 -13.57 39.87
CA GLN A 500 9.19 -13.63 40.09
C GLN A 500 9.77 -12.29 40.58
N GLN A 501 9.20 -11.16 40.14
CA GLN A 501 9.61 -9.82 40.57
C GLN A 501 9.10 -9.47 41.97
N GLY A 502 7.94 -10.02 42.37
CA GLY A 502 7.33 -9.79 43.68
C GLY A 502 6.59 -8.44 43.82
N ASN A 503 6.72 -7.57 42.83
CA ASN A 503 5.99 -6.32 42.71
C ASN A 503 5.63 -6.05 41.24
N PHE A 504 4.65 -5.17 41.03
CA PHE A 504 4.29 -4.69 39.70
C PHE A 504 3.62 -3.32 39.79
N GLN A 505 4.12 -2.36 39.03
CA GLN A 505 3.60 -0.99 38.97
C GLN A 505 3.08 -0.64 37.57
N TYR A 506 1.79 -0.30 37.47
CA TYR A 506 1.20 0.15 36.21
C TYR A 506 -0.07 0.99 36.46
N GLU A 507 0.08 2.31 36.46
CA GLU A 507 -0.99 3.27 36.81
C GLU A 507 -2.17 3.26 35.81
N ASN A 508 -1.93 2.76 34.59
CA ASN A 508 -2.93 2.68 33.51
C ASN A 508 -3.80 1.41 33.56
N PHE A 509 -3.62 0.55 34.57
CA PHE A 509 -4.33 -0.73 34.66
C PHE A 509 -5.85 -0.56 34.68
N PHE A 510 -6.37 0.19 35.65
CA PHE A 510 -7.82 0.44 35.80
C PHE A 510 -8.39 1.36 34.71
N ASN A 511 -7.55 1.99 33.89
CA ASN A 511 -8.04 2.79 32.76
C ASN A 511 -8.47 1.90 31.58
N TYR A 512 -7.77 0.78 31.34
CA TYR A 512 -7.86 0.04 30.08
C TYR A 512 -8.03 -1.48 30.19
N VAL A 513 -7.79 -2.12 31.35
CA VAL A 513 -7.98 -3.57 31.52
C VAL A 513 -9.41 -3.90 31.96
N THR A 514 -10.23 -4.46 31.08
CA THR A 514 -11.66 -4.76 31.30
C THR A 514 -12.01 -6.24 31.19
N ASN A 515 -11.07 -7.09 30.73
CA ASN A 515 -11.25 -8.54 30.64
C ASN A 515 -11.34 -9.19 32.03
N ILE A 516 -12.42 -9.94 32.28
CA ILE A 516 -12.74 -10.52 33.60
C ILE A 516 -11.66 -11.50 34.05
N ASP A 517 -11.25 -12.44 33.19
CA ASP A 517 -10.26 -13.46 33.54
C ASP A 517 -8.93 -12.81 33.97
N MET A 518 -8.50 -11.74 33.29
CA MET A 518 -7.32 -10.99 33.68
C MET A 518 -7.50 -10.26 35.03
N LEU A 519 -8.67 -9.67 35.29
CA LEU A 519 -8.95 -8.99 36.56
C LEU A 519 -8.97 -9.97 37.74
N GLU A 520 -9.54 -11.15 37.56
CA GLU A 520 -9.55 -12.23 38.55
C GLU A 520 -8.13 -12.68 38.90
N GLU A 521 -7.27 -12.88 37.91
CA GLU A 521 -5.86 -13.25 38.13
C GLU A 521 -5.10 -12.16 38.90
N PHE A 522 -5.29 -10.88 38.55
CA PHE A 522 -4.68 -9.77 39.29
C PHE A 522 -5.22 -9.63 40.72
N ALA A 523 -6.49 -9.96 40.96
CA ALA A 523 -7.05 -10.02 42.30
C ALA A 523 -6.44 -11.18 43.10
N TYR A 524 -6.24 -12.35 42.48
CA TYR A 524 -5.62 -13.52 43.08
C TYR A 524 -4.16 -13.25 43.51
N LEU A 525 -3.35 -12.58 42.69
CA LEU A 525 -1.95 -12.25 43.00
C LEU A 525 -1.74 -11.50 44.32
N ARG A 526 -2.73 -10.71 44.73
CA ARG A 526 -2.68 -9.94 45.99
C ARG A 526 -3.00 -10.78 47.22
N THR A 527 -3.60 -11.96 47.05
CA THR A 527 -3.98 -12.86 48.15
C THR A 527 -2.77 -13.56 48.76
N GLN A 528 -2.98 -14.26 49.88
CA GLN A 528 -1.90 -15.06 50.48
C GLN A 528 -1.48 -16.24 49.60
N GLU A 529 -2.43 -16.83 48.89
CA GLU A 529 -2.25 -18.00 48.04
C GLU A 529 -1.60 -17.63 46.69
N GLY A 530 -1.92 -16.44 46.17
CA GLY A 530 -1.32 -15.89 44.94
C GLY A 530 0.05 -15.23 45.10
N GLY A 531 0.69 -15.35 46.27
CA GLY A 531 2.07 -14.91 46.49
C GLY A 531 2.25 -13.53 47.15
N LYS A 532 1.17 -12.85 47.56
CA LYS A 532 1.20 -11.52 48.22
C LYS A 532 1.99 -10.48 47.41
N ILE A 533 1.80 -10.48 46.10
CA ILE A 533 2.50 -9.55 45.20
C ILE A 533 2.11 -8.10 45.51
N HIS A 534 3.09 -7.21 45.54
CA HIS A 534 2.85 -5.78 45.76
C HIS A 534 2.42 -5.10 44.44
N LEU A 535 1.13 -4.75 44.34
CA LEU A 535 0.53 -4.18 43.13
C LEU A 535 0.26 -2.68 43.27
N GLU A 536 0.93 -1.86 42.48
CA GLU A 536 0.73 -0.41 42.38
C GLU A 536 -0.01 -0.06 41.08
N LEU A 537 -1.33 -0.23 41.12
CA LEU A 537 -2.21 -0.07 39.95
C LEU A 537 -3.03 1.23 39.95
N LEU A 538 -3.03 1.96 41.07
CA LEU A 538 -3.73 3.23 41.21
C LEU A 538 -2.74 4.37 40.93
N PRO A 539 -3.15 5.43 40.21
CA PRO A 539 -2.30 6.59 40.01
C PRO A 539 -1.95 7.20 41.37
N ASN A 540 -0.66 7.47 41.60
CA ASN A 540 -0.21 8.13 42.82
C ASN A 540 -0.92 9.49 42.95
N GLN A 541 -1.77 9.66 43.97
CA GLN A 541 -2.61 10.85 44.19
C GLN A 541 -1.81 12.16 44.46
N GLY A 542 -0.51 12.21 44.18
CA GLY A 542 0.37 13.34 44.42
C GLY A 542 0.52 14.34 43.27
N MET A 543 -0.10 14.13 42.10
CA MET A 543 0.10 15.03 40.94
C MET A 543 -1.13 15.31 40.08
N LEU A 544 -2.34 15.07 40.60
CA LEU A 544 -3.61 15.36 39.93
C LEU A 544 -4.26 16.64 40.46
N ILE A 545 -3.69 17.79 40.07
CA ILE A 545 -4.49 18.98 39.79
C ILE A 545 -4.28 19.33 38.33
N LYS A 546 -4.97 18.62 37.43
CA LYS A 546 -5.66 19.20 36.27
C LYS A 546 -6.38 18.14 35.43
N THR A 547 -7.55 18.58 34.95
CA THR A 547 -8.46 18.04 33.93
C THR A 547 -9.23 16.76 34.25
N SER A 548 -10.30 16.93 35.03
CA SER A 548 -11.57 16.26 34.72
C SER A 548 -12.04 16.71 33.32
N SER A 549 -12.43 15.75 32.50
CA SER A 549 -12.99 15.97 31.15
C SER A 549 -14.28 16.80 31.22
N PRO A 550 -14.51 17.80 30.35
CA PRO A 550 -15.84 18.36 30.13
C PRO A 550 -16.58 17.57 29.04
N PRO A 551 -17.92 17.45 29.10
CA PRO A 551 -18.72 16.99 27.97
C PRO A 551 -18.74 18.07 26.88
N LEU A 552 -18.77 17.66 25.61
CA LEU A 552 -18.79 18.54 24.44
C LEU A 552 -19.89 19.62 24.51
N GLY A 553 -19.52 20.87 24.23
CA GLY A 553 -20.46 21.93 23.87
C GLY A 553 -19.84 23.33 23.95
N PHE A 554 -19.78 24.01 22.79
CA PHE A 554 -19.54 25.44 22.57
C PHE A 554 -18.11 25.94 22.29
N LEU A 555 -18.14 26.93 21.38
CA LEU A 555 -17.08 27.50 20.57
C LEU A 555 -15.98 28.18 21.40
N GLN A 556 -14.77 28.04 20.89
CA GLN A 556 -13.56 28.71 21.34
C GLN A 556 -13.70 30.22 21.11
N GLN A 557 -13.69 31.02 22.19
CA GLN A 557 -13.43 32.44 22.10
C GLN A 557 -12.40 32.84 23.17
N GLU A 558 -11.36 33.51 22.70
CA GLU A 558 -10.18 34.00 23.40
C GLU A 558 -10.55 34.83 24.64
N PHE A 559 -9.92 34.58 25.78
CA PHE A 559 -9.73 35.60 26.82
C PHE A 559 -8.48 35.31 27.67
N ILE A 560 -7.56 36.27 27.66
CA ILE A 560 -6.39 36.39 28.55
C ILE A 560 -6.88 36.82 29.93
N PRO A 561 -6.31 36.32 31.04
CA PRO A 561 -5.96 37.28 32.10
C PRO A 561 -4.60 37.08 32.79
N VAL A 562 -4.05 38.25 33.09
CA VAL A 562 -2.91 38.69 33.91
C VAL A 562 -2.73 37.95 35.26
N PRO A 563 -1.49 37.73 35.75
CA PRO A 563 -1.23 37.11 37.05
C PRO A 563 -1.14 38.14 38.20
N GLN A 564 -1.63 37.76 39.38
CA GLN A 564 -1.19 38.33 40.66
C GLN A 564 -0.90 37.22 41.69
N PRO A 565 0.14 37.37 42.53
CA PRO A 565 0.65 36.29 43.37
C PRO A 565 0.13 36.37 44.81
N SER A 566 -0.10 35.23 45.44
CA SER A 566 -0.06 35.13 46.90
C SER A 566 0.63 33.84 47.34
N ILE A 567 1.76 34.07 48.01
CA ILE A 567 2.66 33.11 48.64
C ILE A 567 1.99 32.63 49.92
N GLN A 568 1.79 31.32 50.07
CA GLN A 568 1.77 30.68 51.39
C GLN A 568 2.59 29.39 51.35
N THR A 569 3.60 29.39 52.21
CA THR A 569 4.65 28.40 52.42
C THR A 569 4.09 27.09 52.95
N ALA A 570 4.47 25.99 52.30
CA ALA A 570 4.19 24.62 52.74
C ALA A 570 5.02 24.27 53.97
N ASP A 571 4.35 23.93 55.08
CA ASP A 571 4.98 23.35 56.25
C ASP A 571 4.89 21.81 56.15
N ARG A 572 6.05 21.17 56.12
CA ARG A 572 6.22 19.71 56.11
C ARG A 572 5.90 19.16 57.50
N HIS A 573 4.86 18.35 57.63
CA HIS A 573 4.71 17.44 58.77
C HIS A 573 4.78 15.99 58.30
N HIS A 574 5.90 15.34 58.65
CA HIS A 574 5.99 13.89 58.73
C HIS A 574 5.10 13.43 59.90
N THR A 575 4.10 12.60 59.63
CA THR A 575 3.40 11.86 60.70
C THR A 575 3.12 10.42 60.24
N VAL A 576 3.72 9.50 60.98
CA VAL A 576 3.59 8.04 60.91
C VAL A 576 2.13 7.65 61.16
N THR A 577 1.50 6.83 60.29
CA THR A 577 0.13 6.33 60.54
C THR A 577 -0.04 4.84 60.18
N ARG A 578 -0.11 4.02 61.25
CA ARG A 578 -0.78 2.71 61.29
C ARG A 578 -2.27 2.91 60.98
N GLY A 579 -2.64 3.02 59.71
CA GLY A 579 -4.04 3.23 59.28
C GLY A 579 -4.22 3.27 57.76
N ILE A 580 -3.16 3.64 57.04
CA ILE A 580 -3.15 3.75 55.56
C ILE A 580 -3.40 2.38 54.88
N THR A 581 -2.94 1.28 55.48
CA THR A 581 -3.02 -0.05 54.83
C THR A 581 -4.42 -0.65 54.75
N LYS A 582 -5.38 -0.23 55.59
CA LYS A 582 -6.78 -0.66 55.47
C LYS A 582 -7.51 0.09 54.35
N GLY A 583 -7.28 1.40 54.22
CA GLY A 583 -7.84 2.20 53.12
C GLY A 583 -7.39 1.69 51.75
N VAL A 584 -6.09 1.42 51.60
CA VAL A 584 -5.50 0.91 50.34
C VAL A 584 -6.02 -0.48 49.92
N LYS A 585 -6.53 -1.29 50.85
CA LYS A 585 -7.19 -2.57 50.52
C LYS A 585 -8.61 -2.37 50.03
N GLU A 586 -9.34 -1.45 50.66
CA GLU A 586 -10.71 -1.13 50.29
C GLU A 586 -10.78 -0.36 48.96
N ASP A 587 -9.86 0.59 48.75
CA ASP A 587 -9.75 1.34 47.49
C ASP A 587 -9.48 0.41 46.30
N PHE A 588 -8.66 -0.61 46.49
CA PHE A 588 -8.40 -1.62 45.45
C PHE A 588 -9.61 -2.49 45.18
N ARG A 589 -10.32 -2.94 46.21
CA ARG A 589 -11.56 -3.73 46.06
C ARG A 589 -12.59 -2.93 45.27
N LEU A 590 -12.82 -1.67 45.65
CA LEU A 590 -13.74 -0.76 44.95
C LEU A 590 -13.28 -0.47 43.51
N ALA A 591 -11.98 -0.31 43.27
CA ALA A 591 -11.46 -0.13 41.92
C ALA A 591 -11.67 -1.38 41.04
N MET A 592 -11.46 -2.58 41.59
CA MET A 592 -11.76 -3.85 40.90
C MET A 592 -13.26 -3.98 40.59
N GLU A 593 -14.15 -3.71 41.55
CA GLU A 593 -15.61 -3.75 41.33
C GLU A 593 -16.07 -2.77 40.25
N ARG A 594 -15.52 -1.55 40.25
CA ARG A 594 -15.77 -0.56 39.19
C ARG A 594 -15.23 -1.00 37.84
N GLN A 595 -14.14 -1.76 37.81
CA GLN A 595 -13.56 -2.23 36.56
C GLN A 595 -14.33 -3.41 35.97
N VAL A 596 -14.81 -4.32 36.83
CA VAL A 596 -15.70 -5.42 36.43
C VAL A 596 -17.00 -4.88 35.84
N SER A 597 -17.56 -3.78 36.37
CA SER A 597 -18.78 -3.18 35.78
C SER A 597 -18.57 -2.62 34.36
N ARG A 598 -17.32 -2.43 33.94
CA ARG A 598 -16.93 -1.99 32.58
C ARG A 598 -16.70 -3.14 31.60
N CYS A 599 -16.91 -4.40 32.00
CA CYS A 599 -16.69 -5.57 31.14
C CYS A 599 -17.57 -5.59 29.87
N GLY A 600 -18.68 -4.84 29.86
CA GLY A 600 -19.56 -4.66 28.70
C GLY A 600 -19.12 -3.57 27.72
N GLU A 601 -18.06 -2.80 28.03
CA GLU A 601 -17.54 -1.79 27.11
C GLU A 601 -17.00 -2.45 25.83
N SER A 602 -17.13 -1.76 24.69
CA SER A 602 -16.51 -2.21 23.44
C SER A 602 -14.99 -2.22 23.60
N LEU A 603 -14.39 -3.41 23.67
CA LEU A 603 -12.94 -3.56 23.82
C LEU A 603 -12.17 -2.81 22.73
N MET A 604 -12.67 -2.79 21.50
CA MET A 604 -12.06 -2.01 20.42
C MET A 604 -12.04 -0.51 20.73
N MET A 605 -13.12 0.06 21.27
CA MET A 605 -13.12 1.46 21.70
C MET A 605 -12.12 1.71 22.84
N VAL A 606 -12.02 0.80 23.80
CA VAL A 606 -11.07 0.90 24.92
C VAL A 606 -9.63 0.89 24.42
N LEU A 607 -9.29 -0.03 23.51
CA LEU A 607 -7.94 -0.15 22.95
C LEU A 607 -7.59 0.99 21.98
N HIS A 608 -8.57 1.50 21.22
CA HIS A 608 -8.38 2.71 20.42
C HIS A 608 -8.06 3.90 21.32
N ARG A 609 -8.86 4.12 22.37
CA ARG A 609 -8.62 5.19 23.36
C ARG A 609 -7.26 5.04 24.03
N PHE A 610 -6.84 3.82 24.35
CA PHE A 610 -5.50 3.54 24.87
C PHE A 610 -4.41 4.02 23.90
N CYS A 611 -4.51 3.69 22.61
CA CYS A 611 -3.55 4.15 21.61
C CYS A 611 -3.52 5.68 21.46
N ILE A 612 -4.69 6.34 21.50
CA ILE A 612 -4.77 7.80 21.32
C ILE A 612 -4.26 8.56 22.56
N ASN A 613 -4.77 8.20 23.74
CA ASN A 613 -4.50 8.94 24.98
C ASN A 613 -3.07 8.69 25.49
N GLU A 614 -2.59 7.45 25.38
CA GLU A 614 -1.28 7.05 25.90
C GLU A 614 -0.17 7.15 24.84
N LYS A 615 -0.41 7.82 23.71
CA LYS A 615 0.53 7.90 22.57
C LYS A 615 1.96 8.25 23.00
N ILE A 616 2.12 9.25 23.87
CA ILE A 616 3.43 9.71 24.35
C ILE A 616 4.10 8.62 25.19
N LEU A 617 3.36 8.00 26.11
CA LEU A 617 3.87 6.97 27.01
C LEU A 617 4.28 5.70 26.24
N LEU A 618 3.46 5.30 25.26
CA LEU A 618 3.74 4.17 24.37
C LEU A 618 5.05 4.38 23.58
N LEU A 619 5.30 5.59 23.10
CA LEU A 619 6.54 5.92 22.39
C LEU A 619 7.76 5.99 23.32
N GLN A 620 7.61 6.56 24.51
CA GLN A 620 8.66 6.61 25.53
C GLN A 620 9.09 5.20 25.97
N THR A 621 8.13 4.27 26.05
CA THR A 621 8.41 2.87 26.41
C THR A 621 9.16 2.11 25.31
N LEU A 622 9.32 2.66 24.10
CA LEU A 622 10.17 2.09 23.05
C LEU A 622 11.39 2.97 22.74
N ALA A 623 11.63 4.02 23.56
CA ALA A 623 12.76 4.90 23.44
C ALA A 623 14.08 4.25 23.86
#